data_AF-K1UH97-F1
#
_entry.id   AF-K1UH97-F1
#
_cell.length_a   1.000
_cell.length_b   1.000
_cell.length_c   1.000
_cell.angle_alpha   90.00
_cell.angle_beta   90.00
_cell.angle_gamma   90.00
#
_symmetry.space_group_name_H-M   'P 1'
#
loop_
_entity.id
_entity.type
_entity.pdbx_description
1 polymer ?
#
loop_
_entity_poly.entity_id
_entity_poly.type
_entity_poly.pdbx_seq_one_letter_code
_entity_poly.pdbx_strand_id
1 'polypeptide(L)' 'MDNVIENKSFQFAIRIVRLYKFLCEEKKEYILSKQLLRAGTSIGANVTES' A
#
# COMPACT_ATOMS: atom_id res chain seq x y z
N MET A 1 -9.41 20.57 7.43
CA MET A 1 -9.27 19.68 8.60
C MET A 1 -8.52 18.47 8.09
N ASP A 2 -7.28 18.27 8.51
CA ASP A 2 -6.51 17.09 8.10
C ASP A 2 -7.28 15.84 8.53
N ASN A 3 -7.75 15.04 7.57
CA ASN A 3 -8.34 13.76 7.87
C ASN A 3 -7.19 12.82 8.28
N VAL A 4 -7.09 12.55 9.58
CA VAL A 4 -6.02 11.72 10.16
C VAL A 4 -6.00 10.33 9.52
N ILE A 5 -7.15 9.80 9.10
CA ILE A 5 -7.26 8.51 8.42
C ILE A 5 -6.70 8.60 7.00
N GLU A 6 -7.01 9.67 6.27
CA GLU A 6 -6.48 9.92 4.91
C GLU A 6 -4.96 10.05 4.90
N ASN A 7 -4.39 10.82 5.83
CA ASN A 7 -2.94 10.97 5.92
C ASN A 7 -2.27 9.62 6.27
N LYS A 8 -2.82 8.88 7.24
CA LYS A 8 -2.29 7.56 7.63
C LYS A 8 -2.41 6.53 6.51
N SER A 9 -3.51 6.50 5.77
CA SER A 9 -3.73 5.55 4.67
C SER A 9 -2.79 5.86 3.49
N PHE A 10 -2.54 7.14 3.19
CA PHE A 10 -1.55 7.56 2.20
C PHE A 10 -0.12 7.13 2.59
N GLN A 11 0.31 7.41 3.82
CA GLN A 11 1.63 6.98 4.30
C GLN A 11 1.78 5.45 4.33
N PHE A 12 0.69 4.73 4.63
CA PHE A 12 0.66 3.27 4.56
C PHE A 12 0.82 2.76 3.12
N ALA A 13 0.13 3.36 2.15
CA ALA A 13 0.27 3.00 0.74
C ALA A 13 1.72 3.14 0.24
N ILE A 14 2.42 4.21 0.63
CA ILE A 14 3.86 4.39 0.32
C ILE A 14 4.70 3.24 0.89
N ARG A 15 4.43 2.81 2.13
CA ARG A 15 5.13 1.67 2.74
C ARG A 15 4.86 0.37 2.01
N ILE A 16 3.62 0.13 1.57
CA ILE A 16 3.25 -1.05 0.78
C ILE A 16 3.99 -1.09 -0.55
N VAL A 17 4.12 0.03 -1.26
CA VAL A 17 4.90 0.11 -2.50
C VAL A 17 6.38 -0.23 -2.26
N ARG A 18 6.97 0.27 -1.17
CA ARG A 18 8.36 -0.04 -0.80
C ARG A 18 8.52 -1.52 -0.44
N LEU A 19 7.57 -2.09 0.30
CA LEU A 19 7.57 -3.50 0.66
C LEU A 19 7.42 -4.41 -0.56
N TYR A 20 6.53 -4.06 -1.49
CA TYR A 20 6.38 -4.78 -2.77
C TYR A 20 7.71 -4.83 -3.53
N LYS A 21 8.40 -3.70 -3.67
CA LYS A 21 9.72 -3.64 -4.32
C LYS A 21 10.73 -4.55 -3.62
N PHE A 22 10.85 -4.46 -2.29
CA PHE A 22 11.73 -5.32 -1.50
C PHE A 22 11.43 -6.81 -1.71
N LEU A 23 10.16 -7.22 -1.68
CA LEU A 23 9.77 -8.62 -1.89
C LEU A 23 10.13 -9.10 -3.31
N CYS A 24 9.95 -8.27 -4.33
CA CYS A 24 10.33 -8.61 -5.70
C CYS A 24 11.85 -8.62 -5.94
N GLU A 25 12.58 -7.67 -5.37
CA GLU A 25 14.02 -7.49 -5.62
C GLU A 25 14.85 -8.48 -4.79
N GLU A 26 14.58 -8.58 -3.49
CA GLU A 26 15.39 -9.34 -2.53
C GLU A 26 14.89 -10.77 -2.33
N LYS A 27 13.57 -10.97 -2.35
CA LYS A 27 12.95 -12.28 -2.08
C LYS A 27 12.51 -13.02 -3.34
N LYS A 28 12.53 -12.36 -4.49
CA LYS A 28 12.02 -12.89 -5.77
C LYS A 28 10.59 -13.42 -5.62
N GLU A 29 9.78 -12.75 -4.80
CA GLU A 29 8.38 -13.10 -4.55
C GLU A 29 7.47 -12.15 -5.34
N TYR A 30 6.58 -12.71 -6.17
CA TYR A 30 5.82 -11.96 -7.17
C TYR A 30 4.30 -12.19 -7.12
N ILE A 31 3.84 -13.25 -6.46
CA ILE A 31 2.43 -13.63 -6.46
C ILE A 31 1.73 -12.97 -5.27
N LEU A 32 2.23 -13.21 -4.06
CA LEU A 32 1.66 -12.64 -2.84
C LEU A 32 1.95 -11.14 -2.73
N SER A 33 3.13 -10.70 -3.14
CA SER A 33 3.56 -9.31 -3.15
C SER A 33 2.65 -8.47 -4.05
N LYS A 34 2.23 -9.00 -5.20
CA LYS A 34 1.27 -8.34 -6.10
C LYS A 34 -0.13 -8.26 -5.50
N GLN A 35 -0.58 -9.28 -4.78
CA GLN A 35 -1.84 -9.24 -4.04
C GLN A 35 -1.79 -8.21 -2.90
N LEU A 36 -0.70 -8.21 -2.14
CA LEU A 36 -0.44 -7.27 -1.06
C LEU A 36 -0.39 -5.82 -1.56
N LEU A 37 0.26 -5.56 -2.69
CA LEU A 37 0.31 -4.24 -3.31
C LEU A 37 -1.09 -3.70 -3.55
N ARG A 38 -1.95 -4.49 -4.23
CA ARG A 38 -3.31 -4.09 -4.57
C ARG A 38 -4.16 -3.84 -3.32
N ALA A 39 -4.15 -4.78 -2.37
CA ALA A 39 -4.95 -4.68 -1.15
C ALA A 39 -4.46 -3.54 -0.24
N GLY A 40 -3.15 -3.31 -0.16
CA GLY A 40 -2.58 -2.27 0.68
C GLY A 40 -2.80 -0.85 0.13
N THR A 41 -2.77 -0.66 -1.20
CA THR A 41 -3.06 0.65 -1.81
C THR A 41 -4.55 0.96 -1.88
N SER A 42 -5.43 -0.05 -1.98
CA SER A 42 -6.88 0.18 -2.03
C SER A 42 -7.46 0.78 -0.75
N ILE A 43 -6.78 0.62 0.39
CA ILE A 43 -7.20 1.27 1.64
C ILE A 43 -7.21 2.79 1.49
N GLY A 44 -6.15 3.37 0.89
CA GLY A 44 -6.07 4.80 0.63
C GLY A 44 -7.16 5.26 -0.34
N ALA A 45 -7.33 4.53 -1.45
CA ALA A 45 -8.37 4.82 -2.45
C ALA A 45 -9.77 4.84 -1.83
N ASN A 46 -10.13 3.80 -1.07
CA ASN A 46 -11.45 3.72 -0.43
C ASN A 46 -11.68 4.83 0.59
N VAL A 47 -10.64 5.25 1.33
CA VAL A 47 -10.73 6.38 2.27
C VAL A 47 -10.95 7.70 1.54
N THR A 48 -10.36 7.89 0.36
CA THR A 48 -10.56 9.09 -0.47
C THR A 48 -11.93 9.12 -1.15
N GLU A 49 -12.51 7.95 -1.45
CA GLU A 49 -13.84 7.82 -2.06
C GLU A 49 -15.01 7.93 -1.05
N SER A 50 -14.73 7.81 0.24
CA SER A 50 -15.72 7.86 1.35
C SER A 50 -15.98 9.29 1.84
#